data_AF-A0A377V8T8-F1
#
_entry.id   AF-A0A377V8T8-F1
#
_cell.length_a   1.000
_cell.length_b   1.000
_cell.length_c   1.000
_cell.angle_alpha   90.00
_cell.angle_beta   90.00
_cell.angle_gamma   90.00
#
_symmetry.space_group_name_H-M   'P 1'
#
loop_
_entity.id
_entity.type
_entity.pdbx_description
1 polymer ?
#
loop_
_entity_poly.entity_id
_entity_poly.type
_entity_poly.pdbx_seq_one_letter_code
_entity_poly.pdbx_strand_id
1 'polypeptide(L)'
;MGVACSMAAAGLAELLGASPEQVCVAAEIGMEHNLGLTCDPVAGQVQVPCIERNAIASVKAINAARMAMRRTSEPRVSLDKVIETMYETGKDMNAKYRETSRGGLAIKVQCD
;
A
#
# COMPACT_ATOMS: atom_id res chain seq x y z
N MET A 1 0.00 -5.46 1.88
CA MET A 1 -1.02 -4.39 2.01
C MET A 1 -0.97 -3.36 0.90
N GLY A 2 0.17 -2.70 0.64
CA GLY A 2 0.28 -1.69 -0.42
C GLY A 2 -0.15 -2.19 -1.81
N VAL A 3 0.32 -3.37 -2.21
CA VAL A 3 -0.08 -4.01 -3.49
C VAL A 3 -1.60 -4.19 -3.58
N ALA A 4 -2.25 -4.69 -2.53
CA ALA A 4 -3.70 -4.87 -2.52
C ALA A 4 -4.48 -3.54 -2.64
N CYS A 5 -4.01 -2.49 -1.95
CA CYS A 5 -4.57 -1.14 -2.07
C CYS A 5 -4.46 -0.61 -3.50
N SER A 6 -3.30 -0.79 -4.12
CA SER A 6 -3.01 -0.37 -5.50
C SER A 6 -3.90 -1.11 -6.51
N MET A 7 -4.00 -2.44 -6.40
CA MET A 7 -4.86 -3.26 -7.27
C MET A 7 -6.34 -2.88 -7.13
N ALA A 8 -6.83 -2.70 -5.90
CA ALA A 8 -8.21 -2.32 -5.66
C ALA A 8 -8.53 -0.91 -6.19
N ALA A 9 -7.59 0.03 -6.07
CA ALA A 9 -7.75 1.39 -6.60
C ALA A 9 -7.85 1.38 -8.12
N ALA A 10 -6.95 0.67 -8.81
CA ALA A 10 -6.99 0.50 -10.26
C ALA A 10 -8.27 -0.18 -10.74
N GLY A 11 -8.64 -1.31 -10.12
CA GLY A 11 -9.86 -2.02 -10.47
C GLY A 11 -11.12 -1.18 -10.27
N LEU A 12 -11.20 -0.41 -9.19
CA LEU A 12 -12.33 0.50 -8.99
C LEU A 12 -12.32 1.66 -9.99
N ALA A 13 -11.16 2.23 -10.32
CA ALA A 13 -11.07 3.28 -11.33
C ALA A 13 -11.58 2.79 -12.70
N GLU A 14 -11.15 1.60 -13.13
CA GLU A 14 -11.62 0.95 -14.36
C GLU A 14 -13.15 0.78 -14.35
N LEU A 15 -13.71 0.25 -13.26
CA LEU A 15 -15.16 0.07 -13.11
C LEU A 15 -15.95 1.40 -13.13
N LEU A 16 -15.30 2.51 -12.82
CA LEU A 16 -15.88 3.87 -12.87
C LEU A 16 -15.67 4.56 -14.23
N GLY A 17 -15.09 3.87 -15.22
CA GLY A 17 -14.88 4.39 -16.58
C GLY A 17 -13.63 5.26 -16.71
N ALA A 18 -12.60 5.02 -15.90
CA ALA A 18 -11.30 5.67 -16.03
C ALA A 18 -10.62 5.35 -17.38
N SER A 19 -9.77 6.25 -17.86
CA SER A 19 -8.83 5.90 -18.93
C SER A 19 -7.70 5.00 -18.39
N PRO A 20 -6.97 4.26 -19.25
CA PRO A 20 -5.80 3.47 -18.82
C PRO A 20 -4.78 4.29 -18.01
N GLU A 21 -4.55 5.56 -18.38
CA GLU A 21 -3.66 6.46 -17.66
C GLU A 21 -4.21 6.77 -16.25
N GLN A 22 -5.50 7.02 -16.12
CA GLN A 22 -6.14 7.25 -14.81
C GLN A 22 -6.13 5.98 -13.94
N VAL A 23 -6.26 4.79 -14.53
CA VAL A 23 -6.10 3.51 -13.82
C VAL A 23 -4.69 3.39 -13.23
N CYS A 24 -3.66 3.73 -14.01
CA CYS A 24 -2.28 3.77 -13.53
C CYS A 24 -2.08 4.81 -12.42
N VAL A 25 -2.70 5.99 -12.52
CA VAL A 25 -2.67 7.02 -11.46
C VAL A 25 -3.38 6.53 -10.18
N ALA A 26 -4.49 5.79 -10.30
CA ALA A 26 -5.16 5.22 -9.14
C ALA A 26 -4.30 4.16 -8.44
N ALA A 27 -3.66 3.27 -9.22
CA ALA A 27 -2.69 2.31 -8.71
C ALA A 27 -1.50 3.00 -8.02
N GLU A 28 -0.98 4.07 -8.62
CA GLU A 28 0.14 4.87 -8.15
C GLU A 28 -0.16 5.46 -6.76
N ILE A 29 -1.24 6.23 -6.63
CA ILE A 29 -1.69 6.80 -5.35
C ILE A 29 -1.94 5.71 -4.29
N GLY A 30 -2.50 4.57 -4.71
CA GLY A 30 -2.75 3.43 -3.83
C GLY A 30 -1.46 2.82 -3.26
N MET A 31 -0.41 2.71 -4.07
CA MET A 31 0.88 2.18 -3.63
C MET A 31 1.69 3.22 -2.84
N GLU A 32 1.70 4.48 -3.30
CA GLU A 32 2.44 5.60 -2.68
C GLU A 32 2.13 5.71 -1.18
N HIS A 33 0.85 5.64 -0.80
CA HIS A 33 0.39 5.70 0.59
C HIS A 33 0.75 4.49 1.47
N ASN A 34 1.52 3.53 0.95
CA ASN A 34 1.94 2.32 1.64
C ASN A 34 3.44 2.02 1.47
N LEU A 35 4.22 2.88 0.82
CA LEU A 35 5.67 2.72 0.68
C LEU A 35 6.35 2.65 2.05
N GLY A 36 7.29 1.72 2.19
CA GLY A 36 8.06 1.53 3.42
C GLY A 36 7.32 0.88 4.59
N LEU A 37 6.07 0.43 4.41
CA LEU A 37 5.32 -0.24 5.47
C LEU A 37 5.98 -1.57 5.88
N THR A 38 6.41 -1.67 7.13
CA THR A 38 7.04 -2.87 7.72
C THR A 38 6.02 -3.96 8.03
N CYS A 39 6.49 -5.21 8.17
CA CYS A 39 5.65 -6.36 8.53
C CYS A 39 6.13 -7.01 9.85
N ASP A 40 5.74 -6.41 10.96
CA ASP A 40 6.15 -6.78 12.32
C ASP A 40 4.93 -6.97 13.24
N PRO A 41 3.98 -7.86 12.91
CA PRO A 41 2.71 -7.95 13.62
C PRO A 41 2.86 -8.48 15.06
N VAL A 42 1.98 -8.04 15.98
CA VAL A 42 2.01 -8.40 17.41
C VAL A 42 2.09 -9.92 17.59
N ALA A 43 3.06 -10.37 18.39
CA ALA A 43 3.35 -11.79 18.64
C ALA A 43 3.47 -12.66 17.37
N GLY A 44 3.77 -12.06 16.21
CA GLY A 44 3.82 -12.74 14.91
C GLY A 44 2.46 -13.11 14.33
N GLN A 45 1.35 -12.67 14.93
CA GLN A 45 -0.01 -13.07 14.56
C GLN A 45 -0.64 -12.14 13.52
N VAL A 46 -1.38 -12.70 12.56
CA VAL A 46 -2.07 -11.91 11.51
C VAL A 46 -3.37 -11.28 12.03
N GLN A 47 -3.25 -10.49 13.09
CA GLN A 47 -4.36 -9.80 13.74
C GLN A 47 -4.04 -8.31 13.83
N VAL A 48 -3.11 -7.93 14.72
CA VAL A 48 -2.70 -6.54 14.92
C VAL A 48 -1.31 -6.32 14.31
N PRO A 49 -1.10 -5.35 13.40
CA PRO A 49 -2.07 -4.39 12.87
C PRO A 49 -2.73 -4.83 11.54
N CYS A 50 -2.70 -6.12 11.22
CA CYS A 50 -3.10 -6.62 9.91
C CYS A 50 -4.57 -6.34 9.57
N ILE A 51 -5.48 -6.44 10.55
CA ILE A 51 -6.92 -6.24 10.37
C ILE A 51 -7.20 -4.76 10.08
N GLU A 52 -6.74 -3.85 10.92
CA GLU A 52 -6.97 -2.42 10.71
C GLU A 52 -6.24 -1.89 9.47
N ARG A 53 -5.07 -2.47 9.11
CA ARG A 53 -4.41 -2.15 7.84
C ARG A 53 -5.29 -2.51 6.64
N ASN A 54 -6.05 -3.61 6.68
CA ASN A 54 -6.98 -3.94 5.60
C ASN A 54 -8.11 -2.90 5.51
N ALA A 55 -8.75 -2.58 6.63
CA ALA A 55 -9.82 -1.58 6.67
C ALA A 55 -9.34 -0.21 6.13
N ILE A 56 -8.18 0.26 6.59
CA ILE A 56 -7.60 1.53 6.14
C ILE A 56 -7.21 1.47 4.66
N ALA A 57 -6.60 0.37 4.21
CA ALA A 57 -6.21 0.20 2.81
C ALA A 57 -7.43 0.20 1.85
N SER A 58 -8.55 -0.41 2.25
CA SER A 58 -9.78 -0.36 1.45
C SER A 58 -10.30 1.07 1.28
N VAL A 59 -10.29 1.88 2.34
CA VAL A 59 -10.69 3.30 2.26
C VAL A 59 -9.70 4.09 1.39
N LYS A 60 -8.39 3.85 1.54
CA LYS A 60 -7.35 4.45 0.70
C LYS A 60 -7.56 4.12 -0.78
N ALA A 61 -7.91 2.88 -1.12
CA ALA A 61 -8.15 2.48 -2.50
C ALA A 61 -9.33 3.24 -3.14
N ILE A 62 -10.44 3.38 -2.41
CA ILE A 62 -11.60 4.17 -2.86
C ILE A 62 -11.22 5.63 -3.09
N ASN A 63 -10.47 6.21 -2.15
CA ASN A 63 -10.04 7.60 -2.27
C ASN A 63 -9.03 7.79 -3.41
N ALA A 64 -8.10 6.85 -3.61
CA ALA A 64 -7.13 6.86 -4.71
C ALA A 64 -7.83 6.85 -6.08
N ALA A 65 -8.82 5.97 -6.28
CA ALA A 65 -9.63 5.95 -7.50
C ALA A 65 -10.35 7.30 -7.71
N ARG A 66 -10.99 7.85 -6.68
CA ARG A 66 -11.65 9.16 -6.77
C ARG A 66 -10.69 10.30 -7.08
N MET A 67 -9.50 10.29 -6.49
CA MET A 67 -8.45 11.28 -6.74
C MET A 67 -7.95 11.20 -8.18
N ALA A 68 -7.68 10.00 -8.69
CA ALA A 68 -7.26 9.79 -10.07
C ALA A 68 -8.31 10.29 -11.07
N MET A 69 -9.59 9.99 -10.84
CA MET A 69 -10.70 10.42 -11.70
C MET A 69 -10.91 11.94 -11.72
N ARG A 70 -10.64 12.62 -10.60
CA ARG A 70 -10.84 14.07 -10.45
C ARG A 70 -9.59 14.89 -10.74
N ARG A 71 -8.45 14.25 -10.96
CA ARG A 71 -7.17 14.92 -11.22
C ARG A 71 -7.23 15.62 -12.57
N THR A 72 -6.95 16.91 -12.59
CA THR A 72 -6.88 17.75 -13.80
C THR A 72 -5.45 18.14 -14.17
N SER A 73 -4.48 17.82 -13.31
CA SER A 73 -3.06 18.10 -13.50
C SER A 73 -2.29 16.83 -13.85
N GLU A 74 -1.22 16.95 -14.63
CA GLU A 74 -0.31 15.83 -14.87
C GLU A 74 0.24 15.24 -13.55
N PRO A 75 0.27 13.90 -13.41
CA PRO A 75 0.91 13.25 -12.27
C PRO A 75 2.43 13.50 -12.30
N ARG A 76 2.99 13.97 -11.19
CA ARG A 76 4.45 14.18 -11.05
C ARG A 76 5.22 12.88 -10.86
N VAL A 77 4.55 11.88 -10.31
CA VAL A 77 5.10 10.55 -10.01
C VAL A 77 4.32 9.55 -10.87
N SER A 78 5.05 8.71 -11.60
CA SER A 78 4.45 7.62 -12.39
C SER A 78 4.39 6.34 -11.57
N LEU A 79 3.50 5.42 -11.95
CA LEU A 79 3.42 4.10 -11.33
C LEU A 79 4.77 3.37 -11.35
N ASP A 80 5.52 3.46 -12.45
CA ASP A 80 6.85 2.84 -12.57
C ASP A 80 7.83 3.36 -11.52
N LYS A 81 7.87 4.69 -11.30
CA LYS A 81 8.74 5.29 -10.25
C LYS A 81 8.33 4.81 -8.85
N VAL A 82 7.04 4.64 -8.60
CA VAL A 82 6.55 4.10 -7.33
C VAL A 82 6.94 2.63 -7.16
N ILE A 83 6.87 1.82 -8.22
CA ILE A 83 7.31 0.41 -8.20
C ILE A 83 8.81 0.30 -7.97
N GLU A 84 9.62 1.11 -8.66
CA GLU A 84 11.07 1.20 -8.46
C GLU A 84 11.39 1.58 -7.00
N THR A 85 10.75 2.63 -6.50
CA THR A 85 10.90 3.08 -5.09
C THR A 85 10.51 1.98 -4.11
N MET A 86 9.40 1.26 -4.36
CA MET A 86 8.95 0.13 -3.53
C MET A 86 10.01 -0.97 -3.49
N TYR A 87 10.60 -1.31 -4.64
CA TYR A 87 11.63 -2.34 -4.75
C TYR A 87 12.91 -1.95 -4.00
N GLU A 88 13.42 -0.74 -4.23
CA GLU A 88 14.60 -0.21 -3.54
C GLU A 88 14.40 -0.14 -2.04
N THR A 89 13.28 0.43 -1.59
CA THR A 89 12.92 0.51 -0.17
C THR A 89 12.86 -0.88 0.47
N GLY A 90 12.31 -1.87 -0.25
CA GLY A 90 12.25 -3.25 0.21
C GLY A 90 13.63 -3.89 0.37
N LYS A 91 14.57 -3.59 -0.53
CA LYS A 91 15.97 -4.05 -0.45
C LYS A 91 16.70 -3.43 0.73
N ASP A 92 16.50 -2.14 0.96
CA ASP A 92 17.15 -1.38 2.03
C ASP A 92 16.56 -1.68 3.41
N MET A 93 15.32 -2.18 3.45
CA MET A 93 14.66 -2.57 4.70
C MET A 93 15.44 -3.67 5.40
N ASN A 94 15.80 -3.45 6.67
CA ASN A 94 16.44 -4.46 7.50
C ASN A 94 15.57 -5.73 7.57
N ALA A 95 16.19 -6.90 7.42
CA ALA A 95 15.49 -8.19 7.38
C ALA A 95 14.53 -8.42 8.56
N LYS A 96 14.81 -7.85 9.75
CA LYS A 96 13.94 -7.99 10.93
C LYS A 96 12.61 -7.22 10.87
N TYR A 97 12.47 -6.26 9.95
CA TYR A 97 11.26 -5.45 9.74
C TYR A 97 10.46 -5.85 8.49
N ARG A 98 10.97 -6.81 7.72
CA ARG A 98 10.22 -7.51 6.68
C ARG A 98 9.29 -8.55 7.34
N GLU A 99 8.71 -9.44 6.55
CA GLU A 99 7.77 -10.51 6.95
C GLU A 99 8.40 -11.64 7.77
N THR A 100 9.26 -11.32 8.74
CA THR A 100 9.98 -12.30 9.56
C THR A 100 9.51 -12.33 11.02
N SER A 101 8.76 -11.32 11.48
CA SER A 101 8.32 -11.18 12.87
C SER A 101 9.46 -11.19 13.90
N ARG A 102 10.68 -10.79 13.49
CA ARG A 102 11.89 -10.76 14.34
C ARG A 102 12.20 -9.39 14.93
N GLY A 103 11.32 -8.41 14.77
CA GLY A 103 11.50 -7.04 15.19
C GLY A 103 10.18 -6.36 15.56
N GLY A 104 10.26 -5.08 15.92
CA GLY A 104 9.08 -4.23 16.08
C GLY A 104 8.04 -4.75 17.08
N LEU A 105 6.75 -4.62 16.77
CA LEU A 105 5.68 -5.03 17.68
C LEU A 105 5.69 -6.54 17.96
N ALA A 106 6.13 -7.35 17.00
CA ALA A 106 6.17 -8.81 17.12
C ALA A 106 6.94 -9.33 18.34
N ILE A 107 8.02 -8.65 18.71
CA ILE A 107 8.85 -9.04 19.87
C ILE A 107 8.62 -8.16 21.10
N LYS A 108 7.91 -7.04 20.95
CA LYS A 108 7.69 -6.05 22.03
C LYS A 108 6.38 -6.26 22.78
N VAL A 109 5.37 -6.81 22.12
CA VAL A 109 4.05 -7.08 22.71
C VAL A 109 3.86 -8.59 22.75
N GLN A 110 3.71 -9.14 23.96
CA GLN A 110 3.36 -10.54 24.20
C GLN A 110 1.85 -10.64 24.41
N CYS A 111 1.23 -11.70 23.91
CA CYS A 111 -0.17 -12.00 24.16
C CYS A 111 -0.25 -13.03 25.29
N ASP A 112 -0.95 -12.70 26.36
CA ASP A 112 -1.28 -13.61 27.46
C ASP A 112 -2.40 -14.59 27.08
#